data_AF-A0A958XYR8-F1
#
_entry.id   AF-A0A958XYR8-F1
#
_cell.length_a   1.000
_cell.length_b   1.000
_cell.length_c   1.000
_cell.angle_alpha   90.00
_cell.angle_beta   90.00
_cell.angle_gamma   90.00
#
_symmetry.space_group_name_H-M   'P 1'
#
loop_
_entity.id
_entity.type
_entity.pdbx_description
1 polymer ?
#
loop_
_entity_poly.entity_id
_entity_poly.type
_entity_poly.pdbx_seq_one_letter_code
_entity_poly.pdbx_strand_id
1 'polypeptide(L)'
;EQAIRLFAGESALYRSSQLIQDKNAALIAEGATYAEAKLKAAEEYAIECALLKVIGSEAVDYIVDETLQIHGGMGYSEEGDPARAYRDARINRIYEGTNEINRLLSVDMLLKRGMKGQIDITGPAWAVQKELAAMPVMETVAGPYGEEKKAVADFKKAVLMVAGAAVK
;
A
#
# COMPACT_ATOMS: atom_id res chain seq x y z
N GLU A 1 -11.27 -14.96 -2.87
CA GLU A 1 -10.02 -14.35 -2.38
C GLU A 1 -9.13 -13.79 -3.50
N GLN A 2 -8.67 -14.62 -4.45
CA GLN A 2 -7.78 -14.18 -5.56
C GLN A 2 -8.22 -12.88 -6.25
N ALA A 3 -9.48 -12.82 -6.71
CA ALA A 3 -10.03 -11.65 -7.40
C ALA A 3 -10.09 -10.38 -6.52
N ILE A 4 -10.34 -10.54 -5.22
CA ILE A 4 -10.41 -9.42 -4.27
C ILE A 4 -9.03 -8.78 -4.10
N ARG A 5 -7.99 -9.61 -3.94
CA ARG A 5 -6.59 -9.15 -3.83
C ARG A 5 -6.13 -8.46 -5.10
N LEU A 6 -6.45 -9.03 -6.27
CA LEU A 6 -6.13 -8.43 -7.56
C LEU A 6 -6.81 -7.06 -7.69
N PHE A 7 -8.12 -6.99 -7.46
CA PHE A 7 -8.89 -5.74 -7.56
C PHE A 7 -8.35 -4.66 -6.62
N ALA A 8 -8.09 -5.00 -5.36
CA ALA A 8 -7.56 -4.05 -4.38
C ALA A 8 -6.15 -3.57 -4.74
N GLY A 9 -5.27 -4.49 -5.16
CA GLY A 9 -3.91 -4.17 -5.59
C GLY A 9 -3.85 -3.31 -6.85
N GLU A 10 -4.64 -3.68 -7.86
CA GLU A 10 -4.75 -2.94 -9.13
C GLU A 10 -5.32 -1.53 -8.92
N SER A 11 -6.38 -1.40 -8.11
CA SER A 11 -6.96 -0.10 -7.77
C SER A 11 -5.95 0.82 -7.08
N ALA A 12 -5.17 0.28 -6.14
CA ALA A 12 -4.12 1.04 -5.45
C ALA A 12 -2.95 1.39 -6.40
N LEU A 13 -2.56 0.48 -7.29
CA LEU A 13 -1.50 0.68 -8.27
C LEU A 13 -1.82 1.85 -9.21
N TYR A 14 -3.00 1.81 -9.83
CA TYR A 14 -3.41 2.87 -10.76
C TYR A 14 -3.65 4.21 -10.06
N ARG A 15 -4.16 4.20 -8.82
CA ARG A 15 -4.23 5.41 -8.00
C ARG A 15 -2.86 6.05 -7.81
N SER A 16 -1.85 5.29 -7.38
CA SER A 16 -0.50 5.82 -7.15
C SER A 16 0.19 6.22 -8.45
N SER A 17 -0.05 5.49 -9.54
CA SER A 17 0.45 5.86 -10.87
C SER A 17 -0.07 7.23 -11.31
N GLN A 18 -1.38 7.48 -11.14
CA GLN A 18 -1.98 8.78 -11.45
C GLN A 18 -1.40 9.89 -10.56
N LEU A 19 -1.25 9.65 -9.25
CA LEU A 19 -0.67 10.61 -8.32
C LEU A 19 0.76 11.03 -8.70
N ILE A 20 1.60 10.07 -9.12
CA ILE A 20 2.96 10.33 -9.61
C ILE A 20 2.90 11.17 -10.90
N GLN A 21 1.99 10.83 -11.82
CA GLN A 21 1.85 11.55 -13.08
C GLN A 21 1.39 12.99 -12.87
N ASP A 22 0.42 13.21 -11.98
CA ASP A 22 -0.08 14.55 -11.63
C ASP A 22 1.03 15.40 -11.00
N LYS A 23 1.82 14.81 -10.10
CA LYS A 23 2.95 15.50 -9.47
C LYS A 23 4.05 15.83 -10.48
N ASN A 24 4.33 14.92 -11.41
CA ASN A 24 5.29 15.15 -12.48
C ASN A 24 4.83 16.32 -13.38
N ALA A 25 3.56 16.34 -13.78
CA ALA A 25 2.98 17.42 -14.57
C ALA A 25 3.03 18.77 -13.83
N ALA A 26 2.70 18.79 -12.53
CA ALA A 26 2.78 19.99 -11.70
C ALA A 26 4.21 20.54 -11.63
N LEU A 27 5.22 19.69 -11.40
CA LEU A 27 6.62 20.10 -11.32
C LEU A 27 7.16 20.65 -12.65
N ILE A 28 6.74 20.08 -13.78
CA ILE A 28 7.08 20.61 -15.11
C ILE A 28 6.44 21.99 -15.31
N ALA A 29 5.18 22.16 -14.90
CA ALA A 29 4.50 23.46 -14.96
C ALA A 29 5.16 24.52 -14.05
N GLU A 30 5.78 24.10 -12.94
CA GLU A 30 6.59 24.93 -12.06
C GLU A 30 8.01 25.22 -12.60
N GLY A 31 8.36 24.69 -13.77
CA GLY A 31 9.61 24.96 -14.48
C GLY A 31 10.73 23.93 -14.27
N ALA A 32 10.45 22.79 -13.62
CA ALA A 32 11.42 21.70 -13.54
C ALA A 32 11.62 21.03 -14.91
N THR A 33 12.83 20.53 -15.18
CA THR A 33 13.06 19.67 -16.35
C THR A 33 12.31 18.34 -16.19
N TYR A 34 12.05 17.65 -17.30
CA TYR A 34 11.41 16.33 -17.27
C TYR A 34 12.13 15.33 -16.36
N ALA A 35 13.47 15.31 -16.37
CA ALA A 35 14.26 14.40 -15.54
C ALA A 35 14.13 14.72 -14.04
N GLU A 36 14.19 16.01 -13.67
CA GLU A 36 14.02 16.45 -12.29
C GLU A 36 12.61 16.21 -11.78
N ALA A 37 11.60 16.52 -12.59
CA ALA A 37 10.20 16.31 -12.25
C ALA A 37 9.89 14.83 -12.01
N LYS A 38 10.40 13.95 -12.87
CA LYS A 38 10.26 12.49 -12.72
C LYS A 38 10.88 11.98 -11.43
N LEU A 39 12.10 12.42 -11.10
CA LEU A 39 12.80 11.98 -9.88
C LEU A 39 12.08 12.46 -8.62
N LYS A 40 11.71 13.75 -8.57
CA LYS A 40 10.98 14.33 -7.43
C LYS A 40 9.58 13.72 -7.25
N ALA A 41 8.86 13.45 -8.34
CA ALA A 41 7.55 12.79 -8.26
C ALA A 41 7.67 11.34 -7.76
N ALA A 42 8.68 10.60 -8.21
CA ALA A 42 8.95 9.25 -7.72
C ALA A 42 9.35 9.27 -6.23
N GLU A 43 10.16 10.23 -5.80
CA GLU A 43 10.53 10.40 -4.40
C GLU A 43 9.31 10.75 -3.53
N GLU A 44 8.41 11.63 -4.01
CA GLU A 44 7.20 12.04 -3.31
C GLU A 44 6.31 10.83 -2.96
N TYR A 45 6.16 9.86 -3.85
CA TYR A 45 5.29 8.69 -3.63
C TYR A 45 6.06 7.39 -3.35
N ALA A 46 7.30 7.50 -2.87
CA ALA A 46 8.13 6.32 -2.63
C ALA A 46 7.56 5.40 -1.52
N ILE A 47 6.76 5.92 -0.57
CA ILE A 47 6.07 5.10 0.45
C ILE A 47 5.01 4.22 -0.23
N GLU A 48 4.18 4.80 -1.09
CA GLU A 48 3.16 4.11 -1.85
C GLU A 48 3.78 3.04 -2.77
N CYS A 49 4.89 3.36 -3.43
CA CYS A 49 5.62 2.40 -4.27
C CYS A 49 6.11 1.19 -3.46
N ALA A 50 6.70 1.41 -2.27
CA ALA A 50 7.18 0.34 -1.40
C ALA A 50 6.02 -0.56 -0.91
N LEU A 51 4.89 0.04 -0.53
CA LEU A 51 3.68 -0.69 -0.15
C LEU A 51 3.13 -1.52 -1.32
N LEU A 52 3.03 -0.93 -2.52
CA LEU A 52 2.52 -1.60 -3.72
C LEU A 52 3.40 -2.75 -4.18
N LYS A 53 4.72 -2.61 -4.06
CA LYS A 53 5.67 -3.69 -4.35
C LYS A 53 5.38 -4.91 -3.49
N VAL A 54 5.16 -4.71 -2.18
CA VAL A 54 4.84 -5.79 -1.23
C VAL A 54 3.45 -6.37 -1.54
N ILE A 55 2.42 -5.53 -1.65
CA ILE A 55 1.04 -5.96 -1.90
C ILE A 55 0.93 -6.75 -3.21
N GLY A 56 1.51 -6.24 -4.30
CA GLY A 56 1.45 -6.88 -5.61
C GLY A 56 2.20 -8.22 -5.64
N SER A 57 3.41 -8.26 -5.08
CA SER A 57 4.19 -9.50 -5.04
C SER A 57 3.52 -10.60 -4.19
N GLU A 58 2.90 -10.24 -3.06
CA GLU A 58 2.21 -11.21 -2.20
C GLU A 58 0.81 -11.58 -2.70
N ALA A 59 0.14 -10.68 -3.44
CA ALA A 59 -1.09 -11.01 -4.15
C ALA A 59 -0.81 -12.03 -5.26
N VAL A 60 0.21 -11.80 -6.09
CA VAL A 60 0.58 -12.74 -7.16
C VAL A 60 0.99 -14.09 -6.58
N ASP A 61 1.82 -14.11 -5.53
CA ASP A 61 2.25 -15.34 -4.82
C ASP A 61 1.04 -16.17 -4.38
N TYR A 62 0.06 -15.54 -3.73
CA TYR A 62 -1.19 -16.19 -3.34
C TYR A 62 -2.01 -16.68 -4.54
N ILE A 63 -2.12 -15.87 -5.60
CA ILE A 63 -2.92 -16.20 -6.78
C ILE A 63 -2.35 -17.41 -7.52
N VAL A 64 -1.03 -17.46 -7.73
CA VAL A 64 -0.39 -18.58 -8.44
C VAL A 64 -0.39 -19.86 -7.61
N ASP A 65 -0.29 -19.76 -6.28
CA ASP A 65 -0.41 -20.91 -5.37
C ASP A 65 -1.81 -21.54 -5.43
N GLU A 66 -2.86 -20.72 -5.32
CA GLU A 66 -4.24 -21.19 -5.48
C GLU A 66 -4.51 -21.69 -6.90
N THR A 67 -3.84 -21.12 -7.92
CA THR A 67 -3.94 -21.62 -9.31
C THR A 67 -3.37 -23.03 -9.43
N LEU A 68 -2.21 -23.32 -8.82
CA LEU A 68 -1.68 -24.69 -8.75
C LEU A 68 -2.69 -25.63 -8.07
N GLN A 69 -3.22 -25.20 -6.93
CA GLN A 69 -4.14 -25.99 -6.13
C GLN A 69 -5.43 -26.34 -6.89
N ILE A 70 -5.98 -25.40 -7.66
CA ILE A 70 -7.17 -25.60 -8.51
C ILE A 70 -6.90 -26.63 -9.62
N HIS A 71 -5.69 -26.62 -10.20
CA HIS A 71 -5.32 -27.57 -11.26
C HIS A 71 -4.92 -28.95 -10.70
N GLY A 72 -4.81 -29.12 -9.38
CA GLY A 72 -4.45 -30.37 -8.73
C GLY A 72 -3.10 -30.91 -9.23
N GLY A 73 -3.01 -32.22 -9.48
CA GLY A 73 -1.78 -32.84 -9.99
C GLY A 73 -1.29 -32.26 -11.33
N MET A 74 -2.22 -31.74 -12.16
CA MET A 74 -1.85 -31.07 -13.41
C MET A 74 -1.15 -29.73 -13.16
N GLY A 75 -1.46 -29.05 -12.05
CA GLY A 75 -0.81 -27.81 -11.67
C GLY A 75 0.71 -27.98 -11.47
N TYR A 76 1.14 -29.14 -10.95
CA TYR A 76 2.54 -29.48 -10.76
C TYR A 76 3.24 -29.98 -12.04
N SER A 77 2.49 -30.24 -13.11
CA SER A 77 3.06 -30.66 -14.38
C SER A 77 3.76 -29.49 -15.06
N GLU A 78 5.03 -29.68 -15.45
CA GLU A 78 5.79 -28.71 -16.24
C GLU A 78 5.25 -28.54 -17.68
N GLU A 79 4.31 -29.40 -18.10
CA GLU A 79 3.56 -29.22 -19.36
C GLU A 79 2.49 -28.11 -19.25
N GLY A 80 2.07 -27.77 -18.04
CA GLY A 80 1.06 -26.75 -17.77
C GLY A 80 1.67 -25.39 -17.39
N ASP A 81 0.96 -24.31 -17.73
CA ASP A 81 1.36 -22.95 -17.35
C ASP A 81 1.44 -22.67 -15.83
N PRO A 82 0.62 -23.29 -14.94
CA PRO A 82 0.65 -23.03 -13.51
C PRO A 82 2.01 -23.30 -12.85
N ALA A 83 2.70 -24.38 -13.21
CA ALA A 83 4.01 -24.73 -12.65
C ALA A 83 5.06 -23.65 -12.91
N ARG A 84 5.10 -23.13 -14.15
CA ARG A 84 5.99 -22.02 -14.52
C ARG A 84 5.60 -20.75 -13.78
N ALA A 85 4.32 -20.37 -13.78
CA ALA A 85 3.86 -19.14 -13.14
C ALA A 85 4.19 -19.10 -11.63
N TYR A 86 4.05 -20.23 -10.94
CA TYR A 86 4.41 -20.34 -9.53
C TYR A 86 5.91 -20.12 -9.28
N ARG A 87 6.78 -20.76 -10.09
CA ARG A 87 8.23 -20.58 -9.99
C ARG A 87 8.65 -19.13 -10.29
N ASP A 88 8.07 -18.53 -11.33
CA ASP A 88 8.40 -17.17 -11.78
C ASP A 88 7.96 -16.11 -10.76
N ALA A 89 6.82 -16.31 -10.08
CA ALA A 89 6.32 -15.38 -9.08
C ALA A 89 7.28 -15.19 -7.89
N ARG A 90 8.08 -16.21 -7.55
CA ARG A 90 8.86 -16.25 -6.30
C ARG A 90 9.88 -15.12 -6.20
N ILE A 91 10.46 -14.71 -7.32
CA ILE A 91 11.51 -13.68 -7.36
C ILE A 91 10.98 -12.27 -7.05
N ASN A 92 9.69 -12.02 -7.28
CA ASN A 92 9.06 -10.71 -7.06
C ASN A 92 9.15 -10.26 -5.59
N ARG A 93 9.20 -11.20 -4.65
CA ARG A 93 9.35 -10.92 -3.21
C ARG A 93 10.80 -10.55 -2.81
N ILE A 94 11.75 -10.68 -3.73
CA ILE A 94 13.21 -10.55 -3.48
C ILE A 94 13.81 -9.35 -4.24
N TYR A 95 13.53 -9.22 -5.54
CA TYR A 95 14.06 -8.11 -6.34
C TYR A 95 13.34 -6.78 -6.06
N GLU A 96 13.94 -5.66 -6.49
CA GLU A 96 13.50 -4.30 -6.16
C GLU A 96 13.43 -4.04 -4.64
N GLY A 97 14.40 -4.63 -3.92
CA GLY A 97 14.42 -4.73 -2.47
C GLY A 97 13.51 -5.84 -1.95
N THR A 98 13.96 -6.62 -0.96
CA THR A 98 13.10 -7.68 -0.39
C THR A 98 11.84 -7.07 0.24
N ASN A 99 10.79 -7.88 0.40
CA ASN A 99 9.57 -7.36 1.02
C ASN A 99 9.80 -6.89 2.47
N GLU A 100 10.74 -7.48 3.19
CA GLU A 100 11.14 -7.06 4.54
C GLU A 100 11.77 -5.67 4.51
N ILE A 101 12.68 -5.41 3.57
CA ILE A 101 13.30 -4.10 3.39
C ILE A 101 12.25 -3.05 2.99
N ASN A 102 11.35 -3.38 2.05
CA ASN A 102 10.27 -2.46 1.65
C ASN A 102 9.33 -2.11 2.81
N ARG A 103 8.98 -3.09 3.66
CA ARG A 103 8.19 -2.85 4.89
C ARG A 103 8.89 -1.89 5.85
N LEU A 104 10.18 -2.13 6.12
CA LEU A 104 10.98 -1.28 7.01
C LEU A 104 11.10 0.15 6.46
N LEU A 105 11.40 0.29 5.16
CA LEU A 105 11.52 1.60 4.50
C LEU A 105 10.20 2.38 4.51
N SER A 106 9.07 1.71 4.30
CA SER A 106 7.75 2.37 4.32
C SER A 106 7.48 3.07 5.66
N VAL A 107 7.82 2.42 6.77
CA VAL A 107 7.65 2.97 8.11
C VAL A 107 8.70 4.05 8.41
N ASP A 108 9.97 3.77 8.12
CA ASP A 108 11.07 4.71 8.33
C ASP A 108 10.86 6.04 7.59
N MET A 109 10.44 5.98 6.33
CA MET A 109 10.15 7.15 5.52
C MET A 109 8.96 7.95 6.06
N LEU A 110 7.88 7.27 6.46
CA LEU A 110 6.71 7.94 7.03
C LEU A 110 7.10 8.73 8.29
N LEU A 111 7.87 8.11 9.19
CA LEU A 111 8.35 8.76 10.41
C LEU A 111 9.28 9.93 10.10
N LYS A 112 10.24 9.77 9.18
CA LYS A 112 11.15 10.85 8.76
C LYS A 112 10.41 12.04 8.18
N ARG A 113 9.37 11.81 7.36
CA ARG A 113 8.52 12.88 6.82
C ARG A 113 7.71 13.57 7.92
N GLY A 114 7.21 12.80 8.89
CA GLY A 114 6.57 13.34 10.09
C GLY A 114 7.51 14.25 10.89
N MET A 115 8.73 13.80 11.18
CA MET A 115 9.74 14.57 11.92
C MET A 115 10.18 15.85 11.19
N LYS A 116 10.22 15.82 9.86
CA LYS A 116 10.53 16.99 9.02
C LYS A 116 9.35 17.94 8.83
N GLY A 117 8.16 17.62 9.38
CA GLY A 117 6.95 18.42 9.21
C GLY A 117 6.36 18.38 7.79
N GLN A 118 6.80 17.44 6.95
CA GLN A 118 6.27 17.27 5.59
C GLN A 118 4.90 16.57 5.60
N ILE A 119 4.62 15.78 6.63
CA ILE A 119 3.33 15.13 6.87
C ILE A 119 2.94 15.38 8.33
N ASP A 120 1.74 15.92 8.57
CA ASP A 120 1.21 16.05 9.92
C ASP A 120 0.65 14.71 10.41
N ILE A 121 1.45 14.03 11.24
CA ILE A 121 1.06 12.78 11.91
C ILE A 121 0.58 13.07 13.34
N THR A 122 1.12 14.10 13.99
CA THR A 122 0.91 14.38 15.40
C THR A 122 -0.46 14.96 15.67
N GLY A 123 -0.95 15.87 14.82
CA GLY A 123 -2.29 16.45 14.91
C GLY A 123 -3.37 15.37 14.85
N PRO A 124 -3.41 14.54 13.79
CA PRO A 124 -4.33 13.41 13.69
C PRO A 124 -4.21 12.40 14.83
N ALA A 125 -2.99 12.05 15.26
CA ALA A 125 -2.80 11.11 16.37
C ALA A 125 -3.38 11.65 17.69
N TRP A 126 -3.23 12.94 17.97
CA TRP A 126 -3.81 13.58 19.16
C TRP A 126 -5.34 13.64 19.10
N ALA A 127 -5.91 13.86 17.91
CA ALA A 127 -7.35 13.82 17.71
C ALA A 127 -7.92 12.43 18.01
N VAL A 128 -7.25 11.36 17.55
CA VAL A 128 -7.63 9.97 17.85
C VAL A 128 -7.55 9.68 19.35
N GLN A 129 -6.50 10.15 20.04
CA GLN A 129 -6.41 9.99 21.51
C GLN A 129 -7.57 10.65 22.26
N LYS A 130 -8.00 11.84 21.82
CA LYS A 130 -9.16 12.53 22.42
C LYS A 130 -10.46 11.78 22.14
N GLU A 131 -10.63 11.26 20.94
CA GLU A 131 -11.81 10.49 20.55
C GLU A 131 -11.94 9.22 21.41
N LEU A 132 -10.84 8.50 21.65
CA LEU A 132 -10.81 7.30 22.49
C LEU A 132 -11.07 7.57 23.96
N ALA A 133 -10.72 8.77 24.44
CA ALA A 133 -11.02 9.20 25.80
C ALA A 133 -12.49 9.62 25.99
N ALA A 134 -13.24 9.80 24.90
CA ALA A 134 -14.68 10.08 24.93
C ALA A 134 -15.49 8.78 25.01
N MET A 135 -16.76 8.89 25.40
CA MET A 135 -17.68 7.75 25.35
C MET A 135 -17.90 7.30 23.90
N PRO A 136 -17.87 5.99 23.62
CA PRO A 136 -18.08 5.47 22.27
C PRO A 136 -19.50 5.79 21.80
N VAL A 137 -19.60 6.47 20.66
CA VAL A 137 -20.88 6.73 19.99
C VAL A 137 -21.11 5.63 18.96
N MET A 138 -22.21 4.91 19.08
CA MET A 138 -22.61 3.92 18.08
C MET A 138 -23.17 4.67 16.85
N GLU A 139 -22.27 4.98 15.93
CA GLU A 139 -22.60 5.71 14.72
C GLU A 139 -23.21 4.76 13.68
N THR A 140 -24.48 4.99 13.32
CA THR A 140 -25.14 4.29 12.21
C THR A 140 -24.63 4.85 10.89
N VAL A 141 -24.00 4.00 10.08
CA VAL A 141 -23.45 4.40 8.78
C VAL A 141 -24.52 4.24 7.70
N ALA A 142 -24.80 5.31 6.96
CA ALA A 142 -25.82 5.34 5.92
C ALA A 142 -25.21 5.55 4.53
N GLY A 143 -25.90 5.05 3.50
CA GLY A 143 -25.55 5.23 2.09
C GLY A 143 -24.59 4.17 1.54
N PRO A 144 -24.25 4.26 0.23
CA PRO A 144 -23.39 3.29 -0.43
C PRO A 144 -21.98 3.24 0.19
N TYR A 145 -21.56 2.01 0.53
CA TYR A 145 -20.28 1.69 1.14
C TYR A 145 -20.04 2.34 2.51
N GLY A 146 -21.11 2.55 3.30
CA GLY A 146 -21.01 3.19 4.61
C GLY A 146 -20.06 2.44 5.55
N GLU A 147 -20.31 1.15 5.74
CA GLU A 147 -19.52 0.29 6.62
C GLU A 147 -18.04 0.21 6.19
N GLU A 148 -17.79 0.12 4.89
CA GLU A 148 -16.44 0.03 4.31
C GLU A 148 -15.67 1.35 4.49
N LYS A 149 -16.32 2.50 4.29
CA LYS A 149 -15.70 3.81 4.54
C LYS A 149 -15.37 3.99 6.01
N LYS A 150 -16.26 3.53 6.91
CA LYS A 150 -16.00 3.51 8.35
C LYS A 150 -14.80 2.61 8.68
N ALA A 151 -14.76 1.39 8.13
CA ALA A 151 -13.64 0.48 8.34
C ALA A 151 -12.30 1.08 7.88
N VAL A 152 -12.26 1.78 6.74
CA VAL A 152 -11.06 2.48 6.27
C VAL A 152 -10.68 3.63 7.21
N ALA A 153 -11.64 4.38 7.74
CA ALA A 153 -11.38 5.45 8.69
C ALA A 153 -10.81 4.89 10.00
N ASP A 154 -11.43 3.85 10.56
CA ASP A 154 -11.00 3.23 11.81
C ASP A 154 -9.64 2.53 11.66
N PHE A 155 -9.35 1.93 10.50
CA PHE A 155 -8.02 1.39 10.20
C PHE A 155 -6.94 2.48 10.23
N LYS A 156 -7.20 3.67 9.66
CA LYS A 156 -6.27 4.80 9.75
C LYS A 156 -6.06 5.25 11.20
N LYS A 157 -7.10 5.25 12.03
CA LYS A 157 -6.98 5.54 13.47
C LYS A 157 -6.07 4.52 14.15
N ALA A 158 -6.28 3.23 13.89
CA ALA A 158 -5.43 2.18 14.45
C ALA A 158 -3.95 2.35 14.07
N VAL A 159 -3.66 2.69 12.81
CA VAL A 159 -2.29 3.00 12.36
C VAL A 159 -1.70 4.18 13.13
N LEU A 160 -2.45 5.27 13.29
CA LEU A 160 -2.00 6.45 14.05
C LEU A 160 -1.77 6.14 15.53
N MET A 161 -2.61 5.31 16.14
CA MET A 161 -2.45 4.88 17.54
C MET A 161 -1.17 4.08 17.73
N VAL A 162 -0.93 3.09 16.86
CA VAL A 162 0.26 2.23 16.93
C VAL A 162 1.52 3.04 16.65
N ALA A 163 1.52 3.88 15.62
CA ALA A 163 2.64 4.75 15.30
C ALA A 163 2.95 5.72 16.45
N GLY A 164 1.93 6.36 17.04
CA GLY A 164 2.10 7.26 18.18
C GLY A 164 2.60 6.57 19.44
N ALA A 165 2.25 5.30 19.65
CA ALA A 165 2.77 4.48 20.75
C ALA A 165 4.22 4.05 20.52
N ALA A 166 4.61 3.73 19.29
CA ALA A 166 5.97 3.28 18.95
C ALA A 166 7.02 4.40 18.95
N VAL A 167 6.60 5.67 18.83
CA VAL A 167 7.48 6.85 18.86
C VAL A 167 7.71 7.38 20.29
N LYS A 168 6.89 6.97 21.26
CA LYS A 168 7.11 7.24 22.70
C LYS A 168 8.20 6.33 23.27
#